data_AF-A0A8J2XNU8-F1
#
_entry.id   AF-A0A8J2XNU8-F1
#
_cell.length_a   1.000
_cell.length_b   1.000
_cell.length_c   1.000
_cell.angle_alpha   90.00
_cell.angle_beta   90.00
_cell.angle_gamma   90.00
#
_symmetry.space_group_name_H-M   'P 1'
#
loop_
_entity.id
_entity.type
_entity.pdbx_description
1 polymer ?
#
loop_
_entity_poly.entity_id
_entity_poly.type
_entity_poly.pdbx_seq_one_letter_code
_entity_poly.pdbx_strand_id
1 'polypeptide(L)'
;MKKISIGLALSALVFVLPATAGDVAKGKTIAETVCMACHNPATGEGNMDIYPNLGGQKETYLVSSIKAYKDGQRTGPMAGIMKGMVANLSDEDIANVSAYFASLK
;
A
#
# COMPACT_ATOMS: atom_id res chain seq x y z
N MET A 1 -21.42 58.06 0.11
CA MET A 1 -20.20 57.61 -0.60
C MET A 1 -19.48 56.59 0.27
N LYS A 2 -18.95 55.54 -0.34
CA LYS A 2 -18.67 54.17 0.15
C LYS A 2 -18.14 54.01 1.59
N LYS A 3 -18.82 53.16 2.38
CA LYS A 3 -18.30 52.52 3.60
C LYS A 3 -17.48 51.30 3.18
N ILE A 4 -16.18 51.27 3.50
CA ILE A 4 -15.29 50.14 3.21
C ILE A 4 -15.21 49.30 4.48
N SER A 5 -15.86 48.14 4.47
CA SER A 5 -15.74 47.13 5.52
C SER A 5 -14.56 46.22 5.18
N ILE A 6 -13.47 46.33 5.94
CA ILE A 6 -12.31 45.44 5.86
C ILE A 6 -12.67 44.14 6.57
N GLY A 7 -13.02 43.11 5.80
CA GLY A 7 -13.18 41.75 6.30
C GLY A 7 -11.80 41.11 6.47
N LEU A 8 -11.41 40.85 7.71
CA LEU A 8 -10.21 40.08 8.06
C LEU A 8 -10.46 38.62 7.66
N ALA A 9 -9.99 38.21 6.49
CA ALA A 9 -10.02 36.84 6.04
C ALA A 9 -9.04 36.01 6.88
N LEU A 10 -9.58 35.16 7.75
CA LEU A 10 -8.82 34.19 8.53
C LEU A 10 -8.36 33.07 7.58
N SER A 11 -7.15 33.18 7.05
CA SER A 11 -6.53 32.12 6.25
C SER A 11 -6.18 30.95 7.18
N ALA A 12 -7.02 29.91 7.20
CA ALA A 12 -6.69 28.65 7.84
C ALA A 12 -5.52 28.00 7.08
N LEU A 13 -4.34 27.95 7.70
CA LEU A 13 -3.20 27.21 7.20
C LEU A 13 -3.53 25.72 7.32
N VAL A 14 -3.90 25.09 6.20
CA VAL A 14 -4.07 23.63 6.14
C VAL A 14 -2.67 23.03 6.14
N PHE A 15 -2.25 22.50 7.29
CA PHE A 15 -1.03 21.71 7.40
C PHE A 15 -1.26 20.38 6.69
N VAL A 16 -0.74 20.25 5.46
CA VAL A 16 -0.72 18.97 4.77
C VAL A 16 0.38 18.13 5.42
N LEU A 17 -0.02 17.18 6.28
CA LEU A 17 0.92 16.19 6.80
C LEU A 17 1.45 15.36 5.64
N PRO A 18 2.77 15.21 5.48
CA PRO A 18 3.32 14.33 4.46
C PRO A 18 2.86 12.91 4.78
N ALA A 19 2.32 12.21 3.78
CA ALA A 19 2.13 10.77 3.89
C ALA A 19 3.49 10.15 4.20
N THR A 20 3.64 9.55 5.38
CA THR A 20 4.88 8.87 5.76
C THR A 20 5.10 7.72 4.79
N ALA A 21 6.21 7.76 4.03
CA ALA A 21 6.62 6.65 3.20
C ALA A 21 6.76 5.37 4.06
N GLY A 22 6.39 4.21 3.51
CA GLY A 22 6.45 2.94 4.23
C GLY A 22 7.85 2.59 4.72
N ASP A 23 7.94 1.93 5.87
CA ASP A 23 9.19 1.39 6.42
C ASP A 23 9.58 0.10 5.66
N VAL A 24 10.56 0.24 4.76
CA VAL A 24 11.06 -0.85 3.90
C VAL A 24 11.63 -2.01 4.71
N ALA A 25 12.23 -1.77 5.88
CA ALA A 25 12.81 -2.83 6.71
C ALA A 25 11.71 -3.68 7.35
N LYS A 26 10.67 -3.05 7.90
CA LYS A 26 9.47 -3.77 8.36
C LYS A 26 8.76 -4.48 7.20
N GLY A 27 8.68 -3.81 6.05
CA GLY A 27 8.09 -4.37 4.83
C GLY A 27 8.78 -5.65 4.37
N LYS A 28 10.11 -5.71 4.46
CA LYS A 28 10.90 -6.92 4.19
C LYS A 28 10.49 -8.08 5.10
N THR A 29 10.38 -7.83 6.41
CA THR A 29 9.96 -8.85 7.38
C THR A 29 8.56 -9.38 7.07
N ILE A 30 7.62 -8.51 6.68
CA ILE A 30 6.27 -8.92 6.26
C ILE A 30 6.35 -9.76 4.97
N ALA A 31 7.15 -9.34 3.98
CA ALA A 31 7.32 -10.09 2.75
C ALA A 31 7.85 -11.52 3.01
N GLU A 32 8.81 -11.66 3.92
CA GLU A 32 9.40 -12.95 4.28
C GLU A 32 8.47 -13.86 5.08
N THR A 33 7.60 -13.28 5.92
CA THR A 33 6.75 -14.07 6.84
C THR A 33 5.33 -14.31 6.32
N VAL A 34 4.80 -13.42 5.48
CA VAL A 34 3.42 -13.47 4.98
C VAL A 34 3.38 -13.76 3.48
N CYS A 35 4.30 -13.22 2.68
CA CYS A 35 4.18 -13.26 1.22
C CYS A 35 4.97 -14.41 0.57
N MET A 36 6.03 -14.89 1.24
CA MET A 36 7.03 -15.84 0.73
C MET A 36 6.44 -17.13 0.13
N ALA A 37 5.29 -17.60 0.63
CA ALA A 37 4.67 -18.83 0.16
C ALA A 37 4.32 -18.80 -1.34
N CYS A 38 4.09 -17.61 -1.91
CA CYS A 38 3.69 -17.42 -3.31
C CYS A 38 4.54 -16.38 -4.06
N HIS A 39 5.04 -15.37 -3.34
CA HIS A 39 5.82 -14.27 -3.91
C HIS A 39 7.21 -14.27 -3.29
N ASN A 40 8.23 -14.45 -4.12
CA ASN A 40 9.62 -14.44 -3.69
C ASN A 40 9.94 -13.10 -3.01
N PRO A 41 10.34 -13.08 -1.73
CA PRO A 41 10.60 -11.82 -1.03
C PRO A 41 11.84 -11.08 -1.56
N ALA A 42 12.78 -11.78 -2.18
CA ALA A 42 14.02 -11.17 -2.67
C ALA A 42 13.85 -10.54 -4.06
N THR A 43 13.06 -11.15 -4.95
CA THR A 43 12.84 -10.67 -6.33
C THR A 43 11.47 -10.04 -6.53
N GLY A 44 10.50 -10.36 -5.69
CA GLY A 44 9.09 -10.04 -5.87
C GLY A 44 8.40 -10.92 -6.93
N GLU A 45 9.06 -11.91 -7.50
CA GLU A 45 8.47 -12.77 -8.52
C GLU A 45 7.49 -13.78 -7.94
N GLY A 46 6.45 -14.14 -8.69
CA GLY A 46 5.62 -15.29 -8.36
C GLY A 46 6.42 -16.59 -8.49
N ASN A 47 6.26 -17.52 -7.55
CA ASN A 47 6.93 -18.83 -7.64
C ASN A 47 6.30 -19.79 -8.67
N MET A 48 5.17 -19.40 -9.26
CA MET A 48 4.46 -20.07 -10.36
C MET A 48 3.82 -19.00 -11.24
N ASP A 49 3.62 -19.31 -12.53
CA ASP A 49 3.04 -18.37 -13.52
C ASP A 49 1.68 -17.78 -13.13
N ILE A 50 0.94 -18.46 -12.26
CA ILE A 50 -0.38 -18.02 -11.79
C ILE A 50 -0.26 -16.85 -10.79
N TYR A 51 0.88 -16.71 -10.12
CA TYR A 51 1.10 -15.68 -9.11
C TYR A 51 1.80 -14.47 -9.73
N PRO A 52 1.23 -13.27 -9.57
CA PRO A 52 1.80 -12.08 -10.19
C PRO A 52 3.13 -11.67 -9.57
N ASN A 53 3.99 -11.06 -10.40
CA ASN A 53 5.20 -10.40 -9.93
C ASN A 53 4.84 -9.06 -9.25
N LEU A 54 5.40 -8.86 -8.05
CA LEU A 54 5.23 -7.68 -7.21
C LEU A 54 6.45 -6.75 -7.24
N GLY A 55 7.63 -7.30 -7.53
CA GLY A 55 8.89 -6.54 -7.56
C GLY A 55 8.84 -5.39 -8.56
N GLY A 56 9.27 -4.20 -8.14
CA GLY A 56 9.31 -3.00 -8.98
C GLY A 56 7.95 -2.43 -9.36
N GLN A 57 6.85 -3.00 -8.84
CA GLN A 57 5.51 -2.47 -9.07
C GLN A 57 5.33 -1.14 -8.34
N LYS A 58 4.45 -0.27 -8.85
CA LYS A 58 4.13 1.01 -8.21
C LYS A 58 3.60 0.77 -6.78
N GLU A 59 4.22 1.41 -5.80
CA GLU A 59 3.82 1.31 -4.38
C GLU A 59 2.33 1.60 -4.20
N THR A 60 1.81 2.66 -4.81
CA THR A 60 0.38 3.03 -4.72
C THR A 60 -0.56 1.97 -5.31
N TYR A 61 -0.10 1.26 -6.34
CA TYR A 61 -0.86 0.13 -6.91
C TYR A 61 -0.84 -1.08 -5.97
N LEU A 62 0.29 -1.38 -5.34
CA LEU A 62 0.39 -2.45 -4.36
C LEU A 62 -0.52 -2.17 -3.15
N VAL A 63 -0.46 -0.96 -2.59
CA VAL A 63 -1.31 -0.55 -1.47
C VAL A 63 -2.79 -0.72 -1.82
N SER A 64 -3.23 -0.14 -2.93
CA SER A 64 -4.65 -0.22 -3.33
C SER A 64 -5.09 -1.65 -3.66
N SER A 65 -4.22 -2.45 -4.28
CA SER A 65 -4.49 -3.85 -4.60
C SER A 65 -4.69 -4.68 -3.33
N ILE A 66 -3.77 -4.55 -2.36
CA ILE A 66 -3.81 -5.32 -1.11
C ILE A 66 -5.06 -4.94 -0.31
N LYS A 67 -5.37 -3.64 -0.18
CA LYS A 67 -6.61 -3.18 0.46
C LYS A 67 -7.85 -3.73 -0.24
N ALA A 68 -7.90 -3.69 -1.57
CA ALA A 68 -9.03 -4.22 -2.33
C ALA A 68 -9.22 -5.74 -2.14
N TYR A 69 -8.15 -6.53 -2.00
CA TYR A 69 -8.28 -7.95 -1.63
C TYR A 69 -8.77 -8.13 -0.20
N LYS A 70 -8.19 -7.39 0.76
CA LYS A 70 -8.58 -7.43 2.18
C LYS A 70 -10.07 -7.14 2.36
N ASP A 71 -10.55 -6.10 1.70
CA ASP A 71 -11.94 -5.64 1.77
C ASP A 71 -12.90 -6.48 0.90
N GLY A 72 -12.37 -7.39 0.08
CA GLY A 72 -13.16 -8.23 -0.83
C GLY A 72 -13.70 -7.50 -2.06
N GLN A 73 -13.15 -6.33 -2.40
CA GLN A 73 -13.48 -5.59 -3.62
C GLN A 73 -12.89 -6.23 -4.88
N ARG A 74 -11.71 -6.86 -4.76
CA ARG A 74 -11.17 -7.70 -5.83
C ARG A 74 -11.71 -9.13 -5.69
N THR A 75 -12.23 -9.66 -6.79
CA THR A 75 -12.84 -10.98 -6.87
C THR A 75 -12.15 -11.84 -7.95
N GLY A 76 -12.49 -13.12 -8.00
CA GLY A 76 -11.96 -14.07 -8.97
C GLY A 76 -11.32 -15.31 -8.31
N PRO A 77 -10.81 -16.26 -9.12
CA PRO A 77 -10.41 -17.58 -8.64
C PRO A 77 -9.36 -17.57 -7.53
N MET A 78 -8.41 -16.63 -7.57
CA MET A 78 -7.32 -16.52 -6.58
C MET A 78 -7.57 -15.45 -5.51
N ALA A 79 -8.65 -14.68 -5.62
CA ALA A 79 -8.91 -13.56 -4.72
C ALA A 79 -9.18 -14.01 -3.28
N GLY A 80 -9.83 -15.15 -3.09
CA GLY A 80 -10.09 -15.72 -1.75
C GLY A 80 -8.81 -16.09 -1.00
N ILE A 81 -7.83 -16.66 -1.71
CA ILE A 81 -6.51 -16.99 -1.16
C ILE A 81 -5.80 -15.70 -0.76
N MET A 82 -5.70 -14.73 -1.67
CA MET A 82 -5.03 -13.46 -1.40
C MET A 82 -5.68 -12.71 -0.22
N LYS A 83 -7.02 -12.68 -0.15
CA LYS A 83 -7.77 -12.10 0.97
C LYS A 83 -7.40 -12.75 2.30
N GLY A 84 -7.27 -14.08 2.35
CA GLY A 84 -6.83 -14.80 3.55
C GLY A 84 -5.42 -14.38 3.99
N MET A 85 -4.49 -14.24 3.05
CA MET A 85 -3.11 -13.85 3.34
C MET A 85 -2.99 -12.44 3.91
N VAL A 86 -3.85 -11.50 3.51
CA VAL A 86 -3.76 -10.08 3.93
C VAL A 86 -4.78 -9.69 5.00
N ALA A 87 -5.62 -10.62 5.44
CA ALA A 87 -6.75 -10.34 6.35
C ALA A 87 -6.31 -9.62 7.65
N ASN A 88 -5.13 -9.98 8.17
CA ASN A 88 -4.61 -9.48 9.44
C ASN A 88 -3.62 -8.31 9.30
N LEU A 89 -3.27 -7.89 8.08
CA LEU A 89 -2.33 -6.79 7.89
C LEU A 89 -2.99 -5.47 8.29
N SER A 90 -2.33 -4.66 9.12
CA SER A 90 -2.75 -3.29 9.38
C SER A 90 -2.53 -2.39 8.16
N ASP A 91 -3.09 -1.18 8.15
CA ASP A 91 -2.80 -0.20 7.09
C ASP A 91 -1.31 0.18 7.05
N GLU A 92 -0.63 0.19 8.21
CA GLU A 92 0.82 0.39 8.29
C GLU A 92 1.57 -0.78 7.65
N ASP A 93 1.18 -2.02 7.93
CA ASP A 93 1.79 -3.22 7.34
C ASP A 93 1.65 -3.21 5.81
N ILE A 94 0.46 -2.84 5.31
CA ILE A 94 0.19 -2.74 3.87
C ILE A 94 1.09 -1.68 3.24
N ALA A 95 1.25 -0.52 3.87
CA ALA A 95 2.16 0.52 3.38
C ALA A 95 3.62 0.03 3.38
N ASN A 96 4.08 -0.58 4.47
CA ASN A 96 5.44 -1.07 4.62
C ASN A 96 5.78 -2.16 3.57
N VAL A 97 4.94 -3.19 3.42
CA VAL A 97 5.20 -4.28 2.47
C VAL A 97 5.10 -3.81 1.02
N SER A 98 4.21 -2.83 0.73
CA SER A 98 4.10 -2.23 -0.59
C SER A 98 5.35 -1.41 -0.94
N ALA A 99 5.85 -0.61 0.01
CA ALA A 99 7.09 0.15 -0.16
C ALA A 99 8.28 -0.80 -0.39
N TYR A 100 8.32 -1.91 0.34
CA TYR A 100 9.36 -2.93 0.15
C TYR A 100 9.35 -3.54 -1.25
N PHE A 101 8.23 -4.13 -1.71
CA PHE A 101 8.17 -4.75 -3.03
C PHE A 101 8.39 -3.73 -4.17
N ALA A 102 7.92 -2.49 -4.01
CA ALA A 102 8.17 -1.41 -4.97
C ALA A 102 9.65 -1.02 -5.07
N SER A 103 10.43 -1.24 -4.01
CA SER A 103 11.87 -0.93 -3.99
C SER A 103 12.74 -1.99 -4.69
N LEU A 104 12.19 -3.18 -4.94
CA LEU A 104 12.88 -4.25 -5.67
C LEU A 104 13.02 -3.87 -7.15
N LYS A 105 14.17 -4.17 -7.77
CA LYS A 105 14.49 -3.83 -9.16
C LYS A 105 14.32 -5.03 -10.09
#